data_AF-A0AAU4XTY6-F1
#
_entry.id   AF-A0AAU4XTY6-F1
#
_cell.length_a   1.000
_cell.length_b   1.000
_cell.length_c   1.000
_cell.angle_alpha   90.00
_cell.angle_beta   90.00
_cell.angle_gamma   90.00
#
_symmetry.space_group_name_H-M   'P 1'
#
loop_
_entity.id
_entity.type
_entity.pdbx_description
1 polymer ?
#
loop_
_entity_poly.entity_id
_entity_poly.type
_entity_poly.pdbx_seq_one_letter_code
_entity_poly.pdbx_strand_id
1 'polypeptide(L)'
;MTTGRTAGHGPLTGVRVVELAGIGPGPFAGMLLADLGADVVRVDRPGGAVLAIDAAHDVTNRNKRSVVVDLKAPDGPARVLDLAARADVLIEGNRPGVAERLGIGPEDCHARNPRLVYGRMTGWGQDGPLADRAGHDVSYIAVTGALGMIGSPDRPPPVPANLLGDFAGGSLYLVVGVLAALHHARVSGTGQVVDAAIVDGTAHLSAMIHGMLSAGGWQDRRAANLLDGGCPYYGTYETADGGYMAVGALEPRFYDTFVDLLGLEDVHGARTDWTRWGELREAVAARFRSRTRDEWTAVFEGSDACVAPVLSLREAPHHPHLVARGTFTDHGGITQPAPAPRFSATPTAVRTGPARPGADTREVARDWDVPGLLADLATEGAEPPVRSPGTAGAEPPAGLRAKAAAEPSGATAESSAEPLAPTGEDLPGTAPKAPATTPVGTTAKFPVGDFPHQGD
;
A
#
# COMPACT_ATOMS: atom_id res chain seq x y z
N MET A 1 -13.91 36.50 18.48
CA MET A 1 -12.90 36.44 17.42
C MET A 1 -11.54 36.20 18.06
N THR A 2 -11.08 34.96 18.06
CA THR A 2 -9.70 34.59 18.43
C THR A 2 -9.34 33.35 17.60
N THR A 3 -9.13 33.60 16.31
CA THR A 3 -8.62 32.60 15.36
C THR A 3 -7.13 32.43 15.59
N GLY A 4 -6.76 31.48 16.45
CA GLY A 4 -5.42 30.87 16.43
C GLY A 4 -5.31 29.95 15.22
N ARG A 5 -5.42 30.50 14.02
CA ARG A 5 -5.28 29.74 12.78
C ARG A 5 -3.80 29.58 12.54
N THR A 6 -3.23 28.42 12.85
CA THR A 6 -1.99 27.99 12.18
C THR A 6 -2.20 28.21 10.69
N ALA A 7 -1.30 28.97 10.05
CA ALA A 7 -1.39 29.23 8.63
C ALA A 7 -1.30 27.88 7.90
N GLY A 8 -2.44 27.26 7.62
CA GLY A 8 -2.47 25.93 7.05
C GLY A 8 -1.75 25.93 5.70
N HIS A 9 -0.86 24.98 5.53
CA HIS A 9 -0.15 24.72 4.29
C HIS A 9 -0.70 23.41 3.72
N GLY A 10 -1.09 23.43 2.45
CA GLY A 10 -1.65 22.27 1.74
C GLY A 10 -3.12 22.41 1.34
N PRO A 11 -3.59 21.60 0.38
CA PRO A 11 -4.93 21.69 -0.21
C PRO A 11 -6.09 21.36 0.74
N LEU A 12 -5.84 20.64 1.84
CA LEU A 12 -6.84 20.28 2.85
C LEU A 12 -6.82 21.18 4.08
N THR A 13 -6.19 22.36 3.96
CA THR A 13 -6.22 23.37 5.04
C THR A 13 -7.65 23.65 5.49
N GLY A 14 -7.89 23.50 6.79
CA GLY A 14 -9.20 23.71 7.43
C GLY A 14 -10.07 22.45 7.51
N VAL A 15 -9.65 21.32 6.94
CA VAL A 15 -10.31 20.02 7.11
C VAL A 15 -9.85 19.39 8.43
N ARG A 16 -10.81 18.93 9.24
CA ARG A 16 -10.60 18.25 10.51
C ARG A 16 -10.87 16.76 10.38
N VAL A 17 -9.91 15.92 10.76
CA VAL A 17 -9.99 14.47 10.65
C VAL A 17 -9.77 13.83 12.01
N VAL A 18 -10.66 12.93 12.41
CA VAL A 18 -10.46 12.03 13.54
C VAL A 18 -10.00 10.68 12.99
N GLU A 19 -8.86 10.18 13.44
CA GLU A 19 -8.37 8.83 13.10
C GLU A 19 -8.39 7.96 14.35
N LEU A 20 -9.11 6.84 14.34
CA LEU A 20 -8.96 5.86 15.40
C LEU A 20 -7.69 5.04 15.16
N ALA A 21 -6.81 4.98 16.17
CA ALA A 21 -5.53 4.31 16.03
C ALA A 21 -5.68 2.86 15.56
N GLY A 22 -4.91 2.50 14.54
CA GLY A 22 -4.91 1.19 13.90
C GLY A 22 -3.53 0.82 13.39
N ILE A 23 -3.47 -0.12 12.45
CA ILE A 23 -2.24 -0.54 11.77
C ILE A 23 -2.44 -0.49 10.25
N GLY A 24 -1.34 -0.49 9.50
CA GLY A 24 -1.35 -0.63 8.04
C GLY A 24 -2.09 0.51 7.33
N PRO A 25 -3.25 0.23 6.69
CA PRO A 25 -3.85 1.16 5.74
C PRO A 25 -4.46 2.42 6.36
N GLY A 26 -5.03 2.34 7.57
CA GLY A 26 -5.68 3.48 8.25
C GLY A 26 -4.67 4.59 8.61
N PRO A 27 -3.59 4.27 9.36
CA PRO A 27 -2.56 5.23 9.69
C PRO A 27 -1.90 5.89 8.47
N PHE A 28 -1.65 5.13 7.40
CA PHE A 28 -1.09 5.70 6.16
C PHE A 28 -2.05 6.66 5.47
N ALA A 29 -3.35 6.35 5.43
CA ALA A 29 -4.37 7.26 4.90
C ALA A 29 -4.45 8.57 5.70
N GLY A 30 -4.45 8.50 7.04
CA GLY A 30 -4.42 9.69 7.87
C GLY A 30 -3.11 10.48 7.75
N MET A 31 -1.96 9.82 7.57
CA MET A 31 -0.69 10.50 7.25
C MET A 31 -0.83 11.30 5.96
N LEU A 32 -1.38 10.69 4.91
CA LEU A 32 -1.56 11.35 3.62
C LEU A 32 -2.49 12.56 3.75
N LEU A 33 -3.61 12.46 4.47
CA LEU A 33 -4.49 13.61 4.72
C LEU A 33 -3.80 14.72 5.52
N ALA A 34 -2.99 14.37 6.53
CA ALA A 34 -2.21 15.32 7.32
C ALA A 34 -1.14 16.03 6.47
N ASP A 35 -0.43 15.29 5.62
CA ASP A 35 0.55 15.79 4.66
C ASP A 35 -0.10 16.77 3.67
N LEU A 36 -1.34 16.49 3.24
CA LEU A 36 -2.16 17.37 2.42
C LEU A 36 -2.72 18.59 3.18
N GLY A 37 -2.44 18.72 4.48
CA GLY A 37 -2.76 19.91 5.27
C GLY A 37 -4.00 19.80 6.14
N ALA A 38 -4.62 18.62 6.23
CA ALA A 38 -5.70 18.40 7.19
C ALA A 38 -5.15 18.40 8.63
N ASP A 39 -6.00 18.83 9.56
CA ASP A 39 -5.76 18.70 10.99
C ASP A 39 -6.23 17.32 11.45
N VAL A 40 -5.29 16.39 11.60
CA VAL A 40 -5.57 14.98 11.93
C VAL A 40 -5.30 14.73 13.41
N VAL A 41 -6.36 14.41 14.14
CA VAL A 41 -6.32 13.98 15.53
C VAL A 41 -6.45 12.45 15.58
N ARG A 42 -5.36 11.78 15.95
CA ARG A 42 -5.34 10.35 16.21
C ARG A 42 -5.81 10.07 17.63
N VAL A 43 -6.81 9.21 17.77
CA VAL A 43 -7.32 8.71 19.04
C VAL A 43 -6.61 7.39 19.36
N ASP A 44 -5.63 7.46 20.25
CA ASP A 44 -4.88 6.32 20.75
C ASP A 44 -5.64 5.58 21.86
N ARG A 45 -5.43 4.27 21.93
CA ARG A 45 -5.92 3.44 23.04
C ARG A 45 -4.90 3.48 24.20
N PRO A 46 -5.36 3.34 25.45
CA PRO A 46 -4.46 3.11 26.57
C PRO A 46 -3.57 1.88 26.31
N GLY A 47 -2.28 1.98 26.67
CA GLY A 47 -1.32 0.88 26.50
C GLY A 47 -0.41 0.98 25.27
N GLY A 48 -0.58 1.99 24.40
CA GLY A 48 0.39 2.35 23.35
C GLY A 48 0.15 1.69 21.99
N ALA A 49 1.13 1.89 21.09
CA ALA A 49 1.03 1.48 19.69
C ALA A 49 1.09 -0.05 19.50
N VAL A 50 0.38 -0.53 18.48
CA VAL A 50 0.28 -1.97 18.16
C VAL A 50 1.52 -2.51 17.44
N LEU A 51 2.26 -1.64 16.73
CA LEU A 51 3.50 -1.99 16.04
C LEU A 51 4.70 -1.85 16.98
N ALA A 52 5.67 -2.76 16.85
CA ALA A 52 6.96 -2.72 17.56
C ALA A 52 7.93 -1.68 16.95
N ILE A 53 7.42 -0.49 16.64
CA ILE A 53 8.22 0.66 16.19
C ILE A 53 8.14 1.69 17.31
N ASP A 54 9.29 2.22 17.71
CA ASP A 54 9.32 3.38 18.60
C ASP A 54 8.48 4.51 18.00
N ALA A 55 7.53 5.04 18.76
CA ALA A 55 6.62 6.09 18.29
C ALA A 55 7.36 7.30 17.72
N ALA A 56 8.60 7.59 18.18
CA ALA A 56 9.42 8.66 17.63
C ALA A 56 9.90 8.43 16.18
N HIS A 57 9.88 7.17 15.71
CA HIS A 57 10.35 6.74 14.39
C HIS A 57 9.20 6.29 13.46
N ASP A 58 7.97 6.20 13.97
CA ASP A 58 6.81 5.83 13.14
C ASP A 58 6.32 7.03 12.32
N VAL A 59 6.96 7.22 11.17
CA VAL A 59 6.67 8.31 10.22
C VAL A 59 5.23 8.33 9.71
N THR A 60 4.47 7.23 9.84
CA THR A 60 3.03 7.22 9.53
C THR A 60 2.21 8.10 10.46
N ASN A 61 2.80 8.60 11.55
CA ASN A 61 2.17 9.54 12.48
C ASN A 61 2.72 10.96 12.39
N ARG A 62 3.58 11.26 11.41
CA ARG A 62 4.03 12.64 11.16
C ARG A 62 2.83 13.53 10.83
N ASN A 63 2.95 14.83 11.08
CA ASN A 63 1.89 15.82 10.83
C ASN A 63 0.56 15.62 11.58
N LYS A 64 0.40 14.55 12.37
CA LYS A 64 -0.77 14.29 13.21
C LYS A 64 -0.59 14.89 14.60
N ARG A 65 -1.69 14.93 15.34
CA ARG A 65 -1.75 15.14 16.79
C ARG A 65 -2.38 13.92 17.44
N SER A 66 -2.07 13.68 18.71
CA SER A 66 -2.56 12.49 19.42
C SER A 66 -3.24 12.83 20.74
N VAL A 67 -4.35 12.13 20.99
CA VAL A 67 -5.06 12.06 22.28
C VAL A 67 -5.22 10.60 22.69
N VAL A 68 -5.26 10.32 23.99
CA VAL A 68 -5.58 8.96 24.49
C VAL A 68 -7.02 8.95 24.98
N VAL A 69 -7.81 7.99 24.50
CA VAL A 69 -9.18 7.76 25.00
C VAL A 69 -9.39 6.27 25.18
N ASP A 70 -9.78 5.87 26.40
CA ASP A 70 -10.26 4.51 26.64
C ASP A 70 -11.71 4.37 26.17
N LEU A 71 -11.92 3.80 24.97
CA LEU A 71 -13.25 3.54 24.43
C LEU A 71 -14.06 2.51 25.24
N LYS A 72 -13.45 1.82 26.21
CA LYS A 72 -14.14 0.91 27.13
C LYS A 72 -14.59 1.61 28.42
N ALA A 73 -14.08 2.81 28.70
CA ALA A 73 -14.55 3.61 29.81
C ALA A 73 -15.99 4.08 29.55
N PRO A 74 -16.84 4.24 30.59
CA PRO A 74 -18.23 4.64 30.43
C PRO A 74 -18.45 5.94 29.64
N ASP A 75 -17.49 6.86 29.68
CA ASP A 75 -17.52 8.15 29.00
C ASP A 75 -16.60 8.22 27.76
N GLY A 76 -15.82 7.17 27.48
CA GLY A 76 -14.88 7.10 26.35
C GLY A 76 -15.54 7.35 24.99
N PRO A 77 -16.62 6.62 24.65
CA PRO A 77 -17.37 6.85 23.41
C PRO A 77 -17.87 8.30 23.27
N ALA A 78 -18.38 8.89 24.35
CA ALA A 78 -18.90 10.27 24.32
C ALA A 78 -17.82 11.28 23.93
N ARG A 79 -16.56 11.10 24.38
CA ARG A 79 -15.44 11.98 24.02
C ARG A 79 -15.08 11.88 22.53
N VAL A 80 -15.15 10.68 21.95
CA VAL A 80 -14.95 10.50 20.50
C VAL A 80 -16.11 11.09 19.70
N LEU A 81 -17.36 10.93 20.18
CA LEU A 81 -18.52 11.58 19.56
C LEU A 81 -18.43 13.11 19.60
N ASP A 82 -17.88 13.70 20.66
CA ASP A 82 -17.65 15.14 20.75
C ASP A 82 -16.57 15.62 19.75
N LEU A 83 -15.53 14.81 19.50
CA LEU A 83 -14.58 15.05 18.41
C LEU A 83 -15.27 14.92 17.04
N ALA A 84 -16.07 13.87 16.81
CA ALA A 84 -16.81 13.65 15.57
C ALA A 84 -17.81 14.77 15.27
N ALA A 85 -18.41 15.37 16.31
CA ALA A 85 -19.27 16.54 16.18
C ALA A 85 -18.58 17.77 15.59
N ARG A 86 -17.23 17.82 15.65
CA ARG A 86 -16.38 18.91 15.17
C ARG A 86 -15.55 18.55 13.95
N ALA A 87 -15.60 17.29 13.52
CA ALA A 87 -14.80 16.74 12.42
C ALA A 87 -15.51 16.86 11.07
N ASP A 88 -14.73 16.89 10.00
CA ASP A 88 -15.23 16.67 8.63
C ASP A 88 -15.13 15.20 8.24
N VAL A 89 -14.16 14.48 8.80
CA VAL A 89 -13.91 13.06 8.53
C VAL A 89 -13.65 12.30 9.82
N LEU A 90 -14.17 11.09 9.94
CA LEU A 90 -13.71 10.08 10.89
C LEU A 90 -13.20 8.86 10.12
N ILE A 91 -12.02 8.34 10.47
CA ILE A 91 -11.45 7.12 9.89
C ILE A 91 -11.33 6.05 10.97
N GLU A 92 -11.80 4.85 10.67
CA GLU A 92 -11.61 3.69 11.54
C GLU A 92 -11.36 2.41 10.73
N GLY A 93 -10.59 1.50 11.33
CA GLY A 93 -10.26 0.20 10.73
C GLY A 93 -10.58 -0.98 11.63
N ASN A 94 -11.64 -0.88 12.43
CA ASN A 94 -12.09 -1.99 13.24
C ASN A 94 -12.82 -3.03 12.36
N ARG A 95 -12.96 -4.24 12.88
CA ARG A 95 -13.80 -5.26 12.25
C ARG A 95 -15.27 -4.81 12.20
N PRO A 96 -16.06 -5.32 11.25
CA PRO A 96 -17.49 -5.03 11.18
C PRO A 96 -18.20 -5.18 12.54
N GLY A 97 -19.09 -4.25 12.83
CA GLY A 97 -19.86 -4.21 14.08
C GLY A 97 -19.09 -3.76 15.34
N VAL A 98 -17.76 -3.58 15.30
CA VAL A 98 -17.00 -3.17 16.50
C VAL A 98 -17.31 -1.73 16.88
N ALA A 99 -17.31 -0.80 15.92
CA ALA A 99 -17.55 0.62 16.19
C ALA A 99 -18.95 0.87 16.76
N GLU A 100 -19.94 0.14 16.25
CA GLU A 100 -21.33 0.14 16.72
C GLU A 100 -21.43 -0.35 18.16
N ARG A 101 -20.77 -1.47 18.50
CA ARG A 101 -20.75 -1.96 19.89
C ARG A 101 -20.05 -0.99 20.85
N LEU A 102 -19.14 -0.17 20.35
CA LEU A 102 -18.47 0.88 21.11
C LEU A 102 -19.28 2.18 21.15
N GLY A 103 -20.43 2.29 20.46
CA GLY A 103 -21.26 3.51 20.45
C GLY A 103 -20.65 4.67 19.66
N ILE A 104 -19.76 4.36 18.71
CA ILE A 104 -19.09 5.32 17.82
C ILE A 104 -19.27 4.92 16.36
N GLY A 105 -20.33 4.16 16.05
CA GLY A 105 -20.62 3.75 14.69
C GLY A 105 -21.07 4.93 13.82
N PRO A 106 -21.28 4.71 12.50
CA PRO A 106 -21.73 5.76 11.61
C PRO A 106 -23.05 6.40 12.03
N GLU A 107 -24.01 5.62 12.52
CA GLU A 107 -25.30 6.14 12.97
C GLU A 107 -25.14 7.09 14.16
N ASP A 108 -24.39 6.69 15.19
CA ASP A 108 -24.11 7.52 16.36
C ASP A 108 -23.38 8.82 15.97
N CYS A 109 -22.39 8.71 15.07
CA CYS A 109 -21.63 9.84 14.60
C CYS A 109 -22.48 10.80 13.73
N HIS A 110 -23.28 10.27 12.80
CA HIS A 110 -24.16 11.08 11.95
C HIS A 110 -25.30 11.73 12.74
N ALA A 111 -25.77 11.11 13.83
CA ALA A 111 -26.72 11.73 14.75
C ALA A 111 -26.15 13.00 15.41
N ARG A 112 -24.84 13.06 15.63
CA ARG A 112 -24.14 14.25 16.13
C ARG A 112 -23.74 15.22 15.02
N ASN A 113 -23.34 14.69 13.87
CA ASN A 113 -22.85 15.46 12.74
C ASN A 113 -23.29 14.84 11.40
N PRO A 114 -24.45 15.26 10.85
CA PRO A 114 -24.95 14.74 9.58
C PRO A 114 -24.03 15.05 8.37
N ARG A 115 -23.05 15.95 8.51
CA ARG A 115 -22.09 16.32 7.47
C ARG A 115 -20.84 15.44 7.46
N LEU A 116 -20.65 14.61 8.47
CA LEU A 116 -19.43 13.83 8.67
C LEU A 116 -19.23 12.81 7.55
N VAL A 117 -18.03 12.75 6.98
CA VAL A 117 -17.61 11.61 6.15
C VAL A 117 -17.07 10.52 7.07
N TYR A 118 -17.70 9.36 7.08
CA TYR A 118 -17.29 8.23 7.91
C TYR A 118 -16.54 7.20 7.06
N GLY A 119 -15.21 7.19 7.13
CA GLY A 119 -14.34 6.28 6.40
C GLY A 119 -14.08 4.98 7.17
N ARG A 120 -14.41 3.85 6.56
CA ARG A 120 -14.09 2.51 7.04
C ARG A 120 -12.97 1.91 6.21
N MET A 121 -11.98 1.37 6.88
CA MET A 121 -10.84 0.73 6.25
C MET A 121 -10.69 -0.70 6.76
N THR A 122 -11.21 -1.65 6.00
CA THR A 122 -11.10 -3.08 6.34
C THR A 122 -10.39 -3.86 5.23
N GLY A 123 -9.98 -5.07 5.57
CA GLY A 123 -9.39 -5.97 4.60
C GLY A 123 -10.41 -6.56 3.61
N TRP A 124 -11.52 -7.05 4.15
CA TRP A 124 -12.52 -7.84 3.43
C TRP A 124 -13.79 -7.06 3.04
N GLY A 125 -13.97 -5.82 3.52
CA GLY A 125 -15.22 -5.05 3.40
C GLY A 125 -16.10 -5.13 4.66
N GLN A 126 -17.19 -4.37 4.72
CA GLN A 126 -18.19 -4.51 5.80
C GLN A 126 -19.07 -5.74 5.65
N ASP A 127 -19.22 -6.26 4.42
CA ASP A 127 -20.11 -7.36 4.08
C ASP A 127 -19.37 -8.53 3.42
N GLY A 128 -20.06 -9.67 3.29
CA GLY A 128 -19.54 -10.88 2.62
C GLY A 128 -19.02 -11.95 3.59
N PRO A 129 -18.76 -13.18 3.09
CA PRO A 129 -18.49 -14.35 3.93
C PRO A 129 -17.17 -14.29 4.72
N LEU A 130 -16.29 -13.35 4.38
CA LEU A 130 -15.00 -13.15 5.03
C LEU A 130 -14.98 -11.90 5.93
N ALA A 131 -16.04 -11.08 5.96
CA ALA A 131 -16.08 -9.79 6.65
C ALA A 131 -15.63 -9.86 8.13
N ASP A 132 -16.07 -10.88 8.85
CA ASP A 132 -15.74 -11.09 10.26
C ASP A 132 -14.40 -11.82 10.50
N ARG A 133 -13.74 -12.29 9.43
CA ARG A 133 -12.51 -13.08 9.54
C ARG A 133 -11.28 -12.18 9.69
N ALA A 134 -10.32 -12.66 10.47
CA ALA A 134 -8.99 -12.07 10.49
C ALA A 134 -8.32 -12.23 9.11
N GLY A 135 -7.54 -11.23 8.73
CA GLY A 135 -6.68 -11.27 7.56
C GLY A 135 -5.54 -10.27 7.76
N HIS A 136 -4.53 -10.40 6.92
CA HIS A 136 -3.46 -9.42 6.78
C HIS A 136 -3.27 -9.12 5.30
N ASP A 137 -2.52 -8.06 4.97
CA ASP A 137 -2.18 -7.64 3.61
C ASP A 137 -2.07 -8.80 2.61
N VAL A 138 -1.18 -9.77 2.89
CA VAL A 138 -0.92 -10.93 2.03
C VAL A 138 -2.16 -11.80 1.77
N SER A 139 -3.07 -11.91 2.74
CA SER A 139 -4.32 -12.68 2.60
C SER A 139 -5.26 -12.03 1.58
N TYR A 140 -5.36 -10.70 1.61
CA TYR A 140 -6.26 -9.95 0.73
C TYR A 140 -5.76 -9.98 -0.71
N ILE A 141 -4.46 -9.76 -0.93
CA ILE A 141 -3.87 -9.79 -2.26
C ILE A 141 -3.81 -11.21 -2.86
N ALA A 142 -3.81 -12.25 -2.01
CA ALA A 142 -3.86 -13.63 -2.47
C ALA A 142 -5.23 -13.99 -3.06
N VAL A 143 -6.31 -13.67 -2.35
CA VAL A 143 -7.69 -14.04 -2.78
C VAL A 143 -8.14 -13.27 -4.01
N THR A 144 -7.62 -12.07 -4.23
CA THR A 144 -7.91 -11.26 -5.43
C THR A 144 -7.18 -11.74 -6.69
N GLY A 145 -6.27 -12.71 -6.57
CA GLY A 145 -5.41 -13.16 -7.67
C GLY A 145 -4.20 -12.27 -7.91
N ALA A 146 -4.13 -11.09 -7.29
CA ALA A 146 -3.05 -10.12 -7.51
C ALA A 146 -1.66 -10.66 -7.16
N LEU A 147 -1.55 -11.39 -6.04
CA LEU A 147 -0.29 -12.04 -5.66
C LEU A 147 0.12 -13.13 -6.67
N GLY A 148 -0.86 -13.82 -7.27
CA GLY A 148 -0.63 -14.90 -8.23
C GLY A 148 0.11 -14.46 -9.50
N MET A 149 0.09 -13.17 -9.82
CA MET A 149 0.71 -12.58 -11.01
C MET A 149 2.18 -12.18 -10.82
N ILE A 150 2.71 -12.18 -9.60
CA ILE A 150 4.00 -11.55 -9.28
C ILE A 150 5.12 -12.59 -9.17
N GLY A 151 6.26 -12.34 -9.81
CA GLY A 151 7.51 -13.08 -9.60
C GLY A 151 7.72 -14.25 -10.56
N SER A 152 8.76 -15.05 -10.31
CA SER A 152 9.12 -16.18 -11.19
C SER A 152 8.17 -17.38 -11.06
N PRO A 153 7.99 -18.19 -12.10
CA PRO A 153 7.10 -19.36 -12.08
C PRO A 153 7.65 -20.52 -11.25
N ASP A 154 8.96 -20.65 -11.12
CA ASP A 154 9.68 -21.74 -10.43
C ASP A 154 9.83 -21.54 -8.92
N ARG A 155 9.29 -20.44 -8.37
CA ARG A 155 9.35 -20.08 -6.96
C ARG A 155 7.96 -19.71 -6.45
N PRO A 156 7.72 -19.79 -5.13
CA PRO A 156 6.51 -19.22 -4.53
C PRO A 156 6.37 -17.73 -4.91
N PRO A 157 5.15 -17.22 -5.14
CA PRO A 157 4.93 -15.79 -5.37
C PRO A 157 5.57 -14.95 -4.25
N PRO A 158 6.40 -13.95 -4.57
CA PRO A 158 7.03 -13.12 -3.58
C PRO A 158 6.00 -12.15 -2.99
N VAL A 159 6.08 -11.91 -1.69
CA VAL A 159 5.23 -10.95 -1.00
C VAL A 159 5.72 -9.53 -1.29
N PRO A 160 4.91 -8.62 -1.89
CA PRO A 160 5.33 -7.29 -2.31
C PRO A 160 5.37 -6.28 -1.14
N ALA A 161 5.94 -6.70 0.00
CA ALA A 161 5.73 -6.05 1.29
C ALA A 161 4.22 -5.81 1.53
N ASN A 162 3.85 -4.73 2.23
CA ASN A 162 2.46 -4.30 2.40
C ASN A 162 2.07 -3.17 1.42
N LEU A 163 2.87 -2.95 0.37
CA LEU A 163 2.67 -1.82 -0.55
C LEU A 163 1.45 -2.02 -1.45
N LEU A 164 1.18 -3.26 -1.87
CA LEU A 164 0.13 -3.58 -2.82
C LEU A 164 -1.26 -3.61 -2.16
N GLY A 165 -1.42 -4.32 -1.05
CA GLY A 165 -2.70 -4.45 -0.38
C GLY A 165 -3.00 -3.23 0.47
N ASP A 166 -2.34 -3.10 1.62
CA ASP A 166 -2.63 -2.06 2.61
C ASP A 166 -2.57 -0.66 1.99
N PHE A 167 -1.48 -0.30 1.31
CA PHE A 167 -1.31 1.08 0.85
C PHE A 167 -2.02 1.34 -0.48
N ALA A 168 -1.69 0.60 -1.54
CA ALA A 168 -2.26 0.85 -2.87
C ALA A 168 -3.74 0.44 -2.95
N GLY A 169 -4.09 -0.77 -2.49
CA GLY A 169 -5.46 -1.27 -2.49
C GLY A 169 -6.34 -0.72 -1.36
N GLY A 170 -5.77 -0.42 -0.19
CA GLY A 170 -6.51 0.11 0.96
C GLY A 170 -6.47 1.63 1.04
N SER A 171 -5.36 2.18 1.55
CA SER A 171 -5.25 3.59 1.92
C SER A 171 -5.57 4.55 0.79
N LEU A 172 -5.08 4.30 -0.43
CA LEU A 172 -5.32 5.20 -1.55
C LEU A 172 -6.79 5.21 -1.97
N TYR A 173 -7.49 4.07 -1.93
CA TYR A 173 -8.93 4.00 -2.21
C TYR A 173 -9.74 4.69 -1.11
N LEU A 174 -9.36 4.55 0.16
CA LEU A 174 -10.00 5.29 1.24
C LEU A 174 -9.82 6.79 1.06
N VAL A 175 -8.60 7.26 0.76
CA VAL A 175 -8.36 8.70 0.56
C VAL A 175 -9.14 9.21 -0.64
N VAL A 176 -9.20 8.49 -1.75
CA VAL A 176 -10.05 8.85 -2.91
C VAL A 176 -11.51 8.94 -2.49
N GLY A 177 -12.05 7.93 -1.80
CA GLY A 177 -13.43 7.92 -1.33
C GLY A 177 -13.74 9.05 -0.35
N VAL A 178 -12.85 9.32 0.60
CA VAL A 178 -12.97 10.42 1.57
C VAL A 178 -12.96 11.77 0.86
N LEU A 179 -12.05 12.00 -0.09
CA LEU A 179 -11.99 13.26 -0.83
C LEU A 179 -13.25 13.47 -1.69
N ALA A 180 -13.75 12.42 -2.33
CA ALA A 180 -15.01 12.46 -3.09
C ALA A 180 -16.22 12.74 -2.17
N ALA A 181 -16.28 12.08 -1.01
CA ALA A 181 -17.34 12.28 -0.04
C ALA A 181 -17.27 13.66 0.62
N LEU A 182 -16.09 14.21 0.87
CA LEU A 182 -15.91 15.59 1.33
C LEU A 182 -16.40 16.59 0.29
N HIS A 183 -16.11 16.35 -0.99
CA HIS A 183 -16.65 17.17 -2.08
C HIS A 183 -18.18 17.12 -2.11
N HIS A 184 -18.75 15.92 -2.01
CA HIS A 184 -20.20 15.72 -1.91
C HIS A 184 -20.78 16.50 -0.71
N ALA A 185 -20.27 16.30 0.50
CA ALA A 185 -20.76 16.91 1.73
C ALA A 185 -20.67 18.44 1.73
N ARG A 186 -19.67 19.02 1.04
CA ARG A 186 -19.57 20.47 0.85
C ARG A 186 -20.72 21.04 0.04
N VAL A 187 -21.22 20.29 -0.95
CA VAL A 187 -22.30 20.72 -1.85
C VAL A 187 -23.67 20.36 -1.28
N SER A 188 -23.86 19.12 -0.84
CA SER A 188 -25.14 18.59 -0.37
C SER A 188 -25.46 18.99 1.07
N GLY A 189 -24.43 19.24 1.87
CA GLY A 189 -24.57 19.42 3.31
C GLY A 189 -24.80 18.13 4.09
N THR A 190 -24.59 16.96 3.46
CA THR A 190 -24.73 15.65 4.10
C THR A 190 -23.50 14.80 3.78
N GLY A 191 -22.93 14.20 4.81
CA GLY A 191 -21.83 13.25 4.69
C GLY A 191 -22.32 11.85 4.31
N GLN A 192 -21.40 10.90 4.28
CA GLN A 192 -21.73 9.50 3.96
C GLN A 192 -20.65 8.56 4.49
N VAL A 193 -21.00 7.28 4.54
CA VAL A 193 -20.04 6.21 4.82
C VAL A 193 -19.25 5.88 3.55
N VAL A 194 -17.94 5.81 3.69
CA VAL A 194 -17.03 5.27 2.67
C VAL A 194 -16.55 3.92 3.18
N ASP A 195 -17.08 2.83 2.60
CA ASP A 195 -16.55 1.49 2.85
C ASP A 195 -15.41 1.22 1.86
N ALA A 196 -14.18 1.24 2.35
CA ALA A 196 -12.99 0.93 1.57
C ALA A 196 -12.40 -0.41 2.04
N ALA A 197 -12.45 -1.40 1.16
CA ALA A 197 -11.90 -2.73 1.38
C ALA A 197 -10.59 -2.93 0.60
N ILE A 198 -9.56 -3.50 1.24
CA ILE A 198 -8.30 -3.84 0.56
C ILE A 198 -8.55 -4.80 -0.60
N VAL A 199 -9.45 -5.78 -0.46
CA VAL A 199 -9.78 -6.71 -1.55
C VAL A 199 -10.35 -5.99 -2.78
N ASP A 200 -11.25 -5.03 -2.58
CA ASP A 200 -11.87 -4.29 -3.68
C ASP A 200 -10.83 -3.44 -4.41
N GLY A 201 -10.04 -2.67 -3.66
CA GLY A 201 -9.01 -1.82 -4.26
C GLY A 201 -7.90 -2.63 -4.92
N THR A 202 -7.49 -3.76 -4.34
CA THR A 202 -6.48 -4.64 -4.94
C THR A 202 -6.99 -5.27 -6.24
N ALA A 203 -8.23 -5.77 -6.27
CA ALA A 203 -8.83 -6.28 -7.49
C ALA A 203 -9.02 -5.16 -8.53
N HIS A 204 -9.36 -3.95 -8.11
CA HIS A 204 -9.50 -2.82 -9.02
C HIS A 204 -8.16 -2.41 -9.66
N LEU A 205 -7.03 -2.58 -8.95
CA LEU A 205 -5.69 -2.36 -9.53
C LEU A 205 -5.36 -3.31 -10.70
N SER A 206 -5.98 -4.50 -10.79
CA SER A 206 -5.78 -5.45 -11.90
C SER A 206 -6.74 -5.24 -13.08
N ALA A 207 -7.52 -4.15 -13.12
CA ALA A 207 -8.53 -3.92 -14.16
C ALA A 207 -8.01 -4.03 -15.60
N MET A 208 -6.84 -3.46 -15.89
CA MET A 208 -6.21 -3.58 -17.21
C MET A 208 -5.89 -5.04 -17.55
N ILE A 209 -5.42 -5.81 -16.57
CA ILE A 209 -5.03 -7.22 -16.75
C ILE A 209 -6.27 -8.06 -17.02
N HIS A 210 -7.37 -7.83 -16.30
CA HIS A 210 -8.66 -8.47 -16.61
C HIS A 210 -9.15 -8.14 -18.03
N GLY A 211 -8.94 -6.90 -18.49
CA GLY A 211 -9.19 -6.53 -19.89
C GLY A 211 -8.34 -7.32 -20.88
N MET A 212 -7.04 -7.47 -20.62
CA MET A 212 -6.13 -8.24 -21.48
C MET A 212 -6.44 -9.74 -21.46
N LEU A 213 -6.74 -10.31 -20.28
CA LEU A 213 -7.22 -11.69 -20.12
C LEU A 213 -8.46 -11.93 -21.00
N SER A 214 -9.46 -11.07 -20.89
CA SER A 214 -10.69 -11.16 -21.69
C SER A 214 -10.44 -11.02 -23.19
N ALA A 215 -9.39 -10.30 -23.59
CA ALA A 215 -9.00 -10.13 -24.98
C ALA A 215 -8.05 -11.22 -25.49
N GLY A 216 -7.66 -12.20 -24.65
CA GLY A 216 -6.67 -13.23 -25.00
C GLY A 216 -5.22 -12.72 -25.04
N GLY A 217 -4.97 -11.47 -24.66
CA GLY A 217 -3.65 -10.83 -24.67
C GLY A 217 -2.85 -11.04 -23.38
N TRP A 218 -3.38 -11.78 -22.41
CA TRP A 218 -2.71 -12.14 -21.16
C TRP A 218 -2.83 -13.63 -20.89
N GLN A 219 -1.73 -14.24 -20.48
CA GLN A 219 -1.67 -15.62 -20.04
C GLN A 219 -1.74 -15.67 -18.52
N ASP A 220 -2.65 -16.48 -17.97
CA ASP A 220 -2.84 -16.63 -16.52
C ASP A 220 -1.76 -17.53 -15.90
N ARG A 221 -0.50 -17.10 -16.03
CA ARG A 221 0.69 -17.67 -15.42
C ARG A 221 1.77 -16.61 -15.30
N ARG A 222 2.64 -16.75 -14.30
CA ARG A 222 3.69 -15.78 -14.01
C ARG A 222 4.81 -15.77 -15.05
N ALA A 223 5.39 -14.59 -15.26
CA ALA A 223 6.52 -14.34 -16.15
C ALA A 223 6.28 -14.86 -17.58
N ALA A 224 5.07 -14.65 -18.10
CA ALA A 224 4.69 -15.03 -19.46
C ALA A 224 4.19 -13.86 -20.31
N ASN A 225 4.10 -12.67 -19.70
CA ASN A 225 3.45 -11.50 -20.27
C ASN A 225 4.45 -10.35 -20.46
N LEU A 226 3.99 -9.25 -21.07
CA LEU A 226 4.84 -8.09 -21.35
C LEU A 226 5.27 -7.34 -20.08
N LEU A 227 4.44 -7.34 -19.04
CA LEU A 227 4.60 -6.48 -17.86
C LEU A 227 4.87 -7.24 -16.55
N ASP A 228 5.09 -8.55 -16.61
CA ASP A 228 5.29 -9.42 -15.45
C ASP A 228 6.68 -10.09 -15.41
N GLY A 229 7.59 -9.67 -16.30
CA GLY A 229 8.92 -10.25 -16.43
C GLY A 229 9.08 -11.29 -17.55
N GLY A 230 8.00 -11.61 -18.28
CA GLY A 230 8.04 -12.63 -19.33
C GLY A 230 8.90 -12.30 -20.54
N CYS A 231 8.96 -11.04 -20.96
CA CYS A 231 9.83 -10.63 -22.07
C CYS A 231 11.27 -10.31 -21.60
N PRO A 232 12.32 -10.66 -22.37
CA PRO A 232 13.72 -10.42 -21.97
C PRO A 232 14.10 -8.95 -21.79
N TYR A 233 13.35 -8.03 -22.38
CA TYR A 233 13.61 -6.59 -22.29
C TYR A 233 12.65 -5.88 -21.30
N TYR A 234 12.02 -6.65 -20.40
CA TYR A 234 11.28 -6.14 -19.25
C TYR A 234 11.53 -7.04 -18.03
N GLY A 235 12.31 -6.59 -17.06
CA GLY A 235 12.68 -7.40 -15.91
C GLY A 235 13.93 -6.91 -15.19
N THR A 236 14.51 -7.76 -14.34
CA THR A 236 15.74 -7.45 -13.59
C THR A 236 16.87 -8.43 -13.93
N TYR A 237 18.09 -7.91 -14.00
CA TYR A 237 19.29 -8.66 -14.35
C TYR A 237 20.41 -8.41 -13.34
N GLU A 238 21.04 -9.49 -12.89
CA GLU A 238 22.15 -9.47 -11.94
C GLU A 238 23.44 -8.95 -12.58
N THR A 239 24.20 -8.14 -11.86
CA THR A 239 25.48 -7.57 -12.27
C THR A 239 26.68 -8.30 -11.64
N ALA A 240 27.90 -7.99 -12.07
CA ALA A 240 29.12 -8.70 -11.64
C ALA A 240 29.37 -8.66 -10.11
N ASP A 241 28.83 -7.64 -9.45
CA ASP A 241 28.92 -7.36 -8.01
C ASP A 241 27.72 -7.89 -7.20
N GLY A 242 26.81 -8.65 -7.82
CA GLY A 242 25.60 -9.18 -7.19
C GLY A 242 24.48 -8.14 -7.01
N GLY A 243 24.65 -6.93 -7.54
CA GLY A 243 23.60 -5.94 -7.70
C GLY A 243 22.64 -6.30 -8.84
N TYR A 244 21.66 -5.43 -9.10
CA TYR A 244 20.71 -5.62 -10.19
C TYR A 244 20.46 -4.34 -11.00
N MET A 245 20.26 -4.50 -12.31
CA MET A 245 19.70 -3.49 -13.20
C MET A 245 18.25 -3.87 -13.55
N ALA A 246 17.34 -2.90 -13.52
CA ALA A 246 15.98 -3.03 -14.03
C ALA A 246 15.93 -2.54 -15.48
N VAL A 247 15.23 -3.28 -16.33
CA VAL A 247 15.06 -3.02 -17.77
C VAL A 247 13.56 -2.92 -18.07
N GLY A 248 13.17 -1.93 -18.86
CA GLY A 248 11.81 -1.73 -19.35
C GLY A 248 11.76 -1.21 -20.78
N ALA A 249 12.54 -1.79 -21.69
CA ALA A 249 12.70 -1.35 -23.07
C ALA A 249 11.60 -1.91 -23.99
N LEU A 250 10.33 -1.64 -23.66
CA LEU A 250 9.17 -2.22 -24.34
C LEU A 250 8.97 -1.68 -25.75
N GLU A 251 9.27 -0.42 -26.02
CA GLU A 251 9.10 0.20 -27.34
C GLU A 251 10.31 -0.08 -28.25
N PRO A 252 10.11 -0.26 -29.58
CA PRO A 252 11.19 -0.64 -30.50
C PRO A 252 12.43 0.26 -30.40
N ARG A 253 12.26 1.58 -30.45
CA ARG A 253 13.37 2.56 -30.37
C ARG A 253 14.20 2.46 -29.08
N PHE A 254 13.56 2.15 -27.95
CA PHE A 254 14.23 2.04 -26.66
C PHE A 254 14.97 0.70 -26.58
N TYR A 255 14.39 -0.34 -27.17
CA TYR A 255 15.04 -1.63 -27.34
C TYR A 255 16.26 -1.57 -28.26
N ASP A 256 16.19 -0.85 -29.37
CA ASP A 256 17.33 -0.65 -30.28
C ASP A 256 18.50 -0.02 -29.50
N THR A 257 18.22 1.08 -28.78
CA THR A 257 19.22 1.74 -27.91
C THR A 257 19.76 0.79 -26.83
N PHE A 258 18.90 -0.03 -26.22
CA PHE A 258 19.26 -1.00 -25.20
C PHE A 258 20.20 -2.09 -25.74
N VAL A 259 19.90 -2.65 -26.91
CA VAL A 259 20.70 -3.69 -27.55
C VAL A 259 22.05 -3.13 -27.99
N ASP A 260 22.07 -1.94 -28.60
CA ASP A 260 23.29 -1.27 -29.04
C ASP A 260 24.23 -0.99 -27.86
N LEU A 261 23.71 -0.44 -26.76
CA LEU A 261 24.52 -0.15 -25.57
C LEU A 261 25.00 -1.42 -24.85
N LEU A 262 24.26 -2.52 -24.95
CA LEU A 262 24.73 -3.82 -24.49
C LEU A 262 25.72 -4.47 -25.45
N GLY A 263 25.79 -4.06 -26.73
CA GLY A 263 26.56 -4.74 -27.78
C GLY A 263 26.01 -6.14 -28.05
N LEU A 264 24.70 -6.24 -28.30
CA LEU A 264 23.95 -7.48 -28.54
C LEU A 264 23.27 -7.51 -29.92
N GLU A 265 23.85 -6.83 -30.90
CA GLU A 265 23.27 -6.64 -32.24
C GLU A 265 22.95 -7.98 -32.93
N ASP A 266 23.75 -9.01 -32.69
CA ASP A 266 23.57 -10.36 -33.25
C ASP A 266 22.25 -11.03 -32.83
N VAL A 267 21.72 -10.67 -31.65
CA VAL A 267 20.45 -11.20 -31.11
C VAL A 267 19.30 -10.18 -31.17
N HIS A 268 19.51 -9.03 -31.81
CA HIS A 268 18.52 -7.94 -31.92
C HIS A 268 17.15 -8.44 -32.41
N GLY A 269 17.15 -9.24 -33.48
CA GLY A 269 15.94 -9.78 -34.11
C GLY A 269 15.13 -10.75 -33.25
N ALA A 270 15.67 -11.25 -32.13
CA ALA A 270 14.96 -12.14 -31.22
C ALA A 270 13.77 -11.46 -30.52
N ARG A 271 13.70 -10.11 -30.50
CA ARG A 271 12.57 -9.37 -29.94
C ARG A 271 11.21 -9.85 -30.45
N THR A 272 11.08 -9.99 -31.77
CA THR A 272 9.82 -10.37 -32.44
C THR A 272 9.63 -11.87 -32.58
N ASP A 273 10.61 -12.67 -32.16
CA ASP A 273 10.59 -14.12 -32.23
C ASP A 273 10.67 -14.71 -30.81
N TRP A 274 9.50 -15.02 -30.24
CA TRP A 274 9.38 -15.55 -28.89
C TRP A 274 10.14 -16.88 -28.68
N THR A 275 10.37 -17.65 -29.75
CA THR A 275 11.13 -18.90 -29.66
C THR A 275 12.61 -18.65 -29.34
N ARG A 276 13.11 -17.44 -29.63
CA ARG A 276 14.47 -16.97 -29.35
C ARG A 276 14.57 -16.12 -28.09
N TRP A 277 13.48 -15.96 -27.32
CA TRP A 277 13.55 -15.17 -26.08
C TRP A 277 14.46 -15.80 -25.01
N GLY A 278 14.63 -17.12 -25.02
CA GLY A 278 15.62 -17.80 -24.17
C GLY A 278 17.04 -17.31 -24.47
N GLU A 279 17.44 -17.37 -25.75
CA GLU A 279 18.73 -16.88 -26.25
C GLU A 279 18.95 -15.40 -25.90
N LEU A 280 17.96 -14.54 -26.17
CA LEU A 280 18.05 -13.10 -25.85
C LEU A 280 18.20 -12.86 -24.34
N ARG A 281 17.44 -13.58 -23.50
CA ARG A 281 17.52 -13.44 -22.04
C ARG A 281 18.89 -13.87 -21.51
N GLU A 282 19.42 -14.98 -22.01
CA GLU A 282 20.76 -15.45 -21.64
C GLU A 282 21.84 -14.46 -22.05
N ALA A 283 21.75 -13.92 -23.28
CA ALA A 283 22.68 -12.91 -23.77
C ALA A 283 22.64 -11.63 -22.91
N VAL A 284 21.44 -11.09 -22.64
CA VAL A 284 21.25 -9.92 -21.77
C VAL A 284 21.81 -10.17 -20.37
N ALA A 285 21.48 -11.31 -19.75
CA ALA A 285 21.98 -11.65 -18.42
C ALA A 285 23.52 -11.79 -18.40
N ALA A 286 24.10 -12.44 -19.40
CA ALA A 286 25.55 -12.58 -19.53
C ALA A 286 26.26 -11.23 -19.68
N ARG A 287 25.66 -10.29 -20.43
CA ARG A 287 26.19 -8.93 -20.54
C ARG A 287 26.12 -8.20 -19.21
N PHE A 288 24.98 -8.17 -18.53
CA PHE A 288 24.89 -7.49 -17.24
C PHE A 288 25.88 -8.03 -16.21
N ARG A 289 26.13 -9.35 -16.19
CA ARG A 289 27.15 -9.97 -15.31
C ARG A 289 28.61 -9.63 -15.64
N SER A 290 28.90 -8.97 -16.76
CA SER A 290 30.27 -8.64 -17.17
C SER A 290 30.84 -7.37 -16.51
N ARG A 291 29.97 -6.53 -15.92
CA ARG A 291 30.35 -5.28 -15.26
C ARG A 291 29.54 -5.07 -13.98
N THR A 292 30.03 -4.22 -13.11
CA THR A 292 29.34 -3.81 -11.87
C THR A 292 28.08 -3.00 -12.17
N ARG A 293 27.18 -2.88 -11.18
CA ARG A 293 25.96 -2.07 -11.31
C ARG A 293 26.26 -0.61 -11.64
N ASP A 294 27.30 -0.05 -11.02
CA ASP A 294 27.66 1.35 -11.19
C ASP A 294 28.29 1.61 -12.58
N GLU A 295 29.09 0.67 -13.10
CA GLU A 295 29.60 0.74 -14.49
C GLU A 295 28.47 0.68 -15.52
N TRP A 296 27.47 -0.19 -15.31
CA TRP A 296 26.29 -0.23 -16.19
C TRP A 296 25.44 1.03 -16.07
N THR A 297 25.29 1.56 -14.86
CA THR A 297 24.58 2.83 -14.65
C THR A 297 25.21 3.94 -15.47
N ALA A 298 26.55 4.05 -15.47
CA ALA A 298 27.27 5.03 -16.28
C ALA A 298 27.11 4.82 -17.80
N VAL A 299 26.98 3.58 -18.27
CA VAL A 299 26.74 3.28 -19.69
C VAL A 299 25.35 3.76 -20.15
N PHE A 300 24.33 3.56 -19.31
CA PHE A 300 22.95 3.91 -19.64
C PHE A 300 22.57 5.34 -19.26
N GLU A 301 23.41 6.05 -18.50
CA GLU A 301 23.13 7.41 -18.06
C GLU A 301 22.88 8.36 -19.24
N GLY A 302 21.76 9.08 -19.19
CA GLY A 302 21.35 10.00 -20.26
C GLY A 302 20.80 9.34 -21.52
N SER A 303 20.68 8.00 -21.55
CA SER A 303 20.07 7.27 -22.68
C SER A 303 18.56 7.05 -22.51
N ASP A 304 17.89 6.77 -23.62
CA ASP A 304 16.48 6.37 -23.67
C ASP A 304 16.29 4.84 -23.62
N ALA A 305 17.29 4.08 -23.15
CA ALA A 305 17.24 2.62 -23.13
C ALA A 305 16.28 2.03 -22.08
N CYS A 306 15.67 2.87 -21.23
CA CYS A 306 14.79 2.44 -20.13
C CYS A 306 15.47 1.44 -19.17
N VAL A 307 16.74 1.70 -18.81
CA VAL A 307 17.51 0.89 -17.86
C VAL A 307 17.88 1.74 -16.64
N ALA A 308 17.71 1.19 -15.44
CA ALA A 308 18.04 1.87 -14.18
C ALA A 308 18.61 0.90 -13.13
N PRO A 309 19.49 1.37 -12.23
CA PRO A 309 19.97 0.53 -11.12
C PRO A 309 18.85 0.25 -10.12
N VAL A 310 18.80 -0.98 -9.62
CA VAL A 310 17.94 -1.34 -8.47
C VAL A 310 18.64 -0.87 -7.20
N LEU A 311 18.05 0.15 -6.55
CA LEU A 311 18.60 0.78 -5.34
C LEU A 311 17.91 0.26 -4.09
N SER A 312 18.66 0.15 -3.00
CA SER A 312 18.12 -0.04 -1.66
C SER A 312 17.47 1.24 -1.11
N LEU A 313 16.68 1.09 -0.03
CA LEU A 313 16.07 2.23 0.68
C LEU A 313 17.10 3.20 1.27
N ARG A 314 18.37 2.78 1.43
CA ARG A 314 19.48 3.64 1.91
C ARG A 314 20.19 4.36 0.78
N GLU A 315 20.19 3.80 -0.43
CA GLU A 315 20.80 4.41 -1.61
C GLU A 315 19.86 5.42 -2.27
N ALA A 316 18.57 5.11 -2.37
CA ALA A 316 17.59 5.94 -3.08
C ALA A 316 17.56 7.43 -2.64
N PRO A 317 17.67 7.79 -1.34
CA PRO A 317 17.73 9.20 -0.92
C PRO A 317 18.90 10.00 -1.51
N HIS A 318 19.95 9.33 -1.97
CA HIS A 318 21.17 9.94 -2.51
C HIS A 318 21.20 9.96 -4.04
N HIS A 319 20.22 9.34 -4.72
CA HIS A 319 20.18 9.32 -6.18
C HIS A 319 19.98 10.74 -6.74
N PRO A 320 20.81 11.23 -7.69
CA PRO A 320 20.81 12.63 -8.12
C PRO A 320 19.43 13.16 -8.56
N HIS A 321 18.66 12.35 -9.29
CA HIS A 321 17.31 12.72 -9.70
C HIS A 321 16.33 12.87 -8.52
N LEU A 322 16.45 12.00 -7.50
CA LEU A 322 15.55 12.01 -6.34
C LEU A 322 15.92 13.13 -5.38
N VAL A 323 17.21 13.45 -5.25
CA VAL A 323 17.73 14.64 -4.56
C VAL A 323 17.22 15.91 -5.24
N ALA A 324 17.43 16.07 -6.55
CA ALA A 324 16.99 17.25 -7.30
C ALA A 324 15.48 17.47 -7.24
N ARG A 325 14.70 16.38 -7.13
CA ARG A 325 13.24 16.44 -6.97
C ARG A 325 12.79 16.68 -5.53
N GLY A 326 13.65 16.53 -4.52
CA GLY A 326 13.21 16.50 -3.12
C GLY A 326 12.21 15.38 -2.87
N THR A 327 12.47 14.17 -3.40
CA THR A 327 11.59 13.01 -3.19
C THR A 327 11.70 12.46 -1.77
N PHE A 328 12.85 12.62 -1.14
CA PHE A 328 13.07 12.36 0.28
C PHE A 328 13.35 13.69 0.99
N THR A 329 13.01 13.74 2.26
CA THR A 329 13.27 14.87 3.16
C THR A 329 13.81 14.36 4.49
N ASP A 330 14.66 15.15 5.13
CA ASP A 330 14.98 14.98 6.55
C ASP A 330 14.00 15.80 7.39
N HIS A 331 13.49 15.21 8.47
CA HIS A 331 12.80 15.95 9.52
C HIS A 331 13.12 15.33 10.87
N GLY A 332 13.73 16.12 11.77
CA GLY A 332 14.13 15.62 13.09
C GLY A 332 15.22 14.52 13.03
N GLY A 333 16.07 14.52 12.00
CA GLY A 333 17.11 13.51 11.80
C GLY A 333 16.61 12.19 11.21
N ILE A 334 15.36 12.16 10.72
CA ILE A 334 14.78 11.00 10.05
C ILE A 334 14.60 11.31 8.57
N THR A 335 15.44 10.68 7.72
CA THR A 335 15.27 10.65 6.27
C THR A 335 14.06 9.80 5.90
N GLN A 336 13.10 10.39 5.19
CA GLN A 336 11.81 9.77 4.87
C GLN A 336 11.26 10.30 3.54
N PRO A 337 10.31 9.60 2.88
CA PRO A 337 9.66 10.12 1.68
C PRO A 337 8.96 11.46 1.95
N ALA A 338 9.17 12.46 1.09
CA ALA A 338 8.45 13.73 1.19
C ALA A 338 6.95 13.54 0.86
N PRO A 339 6.06 14.45 1.32
CA PRO A 339 4.66 14.45 0.94
C PRO A 339 4.45 14.36 -0.57
N ALA A 340 3.46 13.55 -0.98
CA ALA A 340 3.06 13.37 -2.36
C ALA A 340 1.52 13.36 -2.49
N PRO A 341 0.93 13.84 -3.60
CA PRO A 341 1.60 14.45 -4.75
C PRO A 341 2.06 15.90 -4.48
N ARG A 342 2.74 16.51 -5.45
CA ARG A 342 3.18 17.91 -5.40
C ARG A 342 2.14 18.82 -6.04
N PHE A 343 1.86 19.95 -5.39
CA PHE A 343 0.89 20.95 -5.85
C PHE A 343 1.59 22.26 -6.16
N SER A 344 1.20 22.92 -7.25
CA SER A 344 1.80 24.19 -7.69
C SER A 344 1.39 25.40 -6.84
N ALA A 345 0.15 25.41 -6.31
CA ALA A 345 -0.40 26.53 -5.55
C ALA A 345 -0.47 26.30 -4.04
N THR A 346 -0.55 25.03 -3.61
CA THR A 346 -0.72 24.64 -2.20
C THR A 346 0.34 23.60 -1.81
N PRO A 347 1.63 23.97 -1.75
CA PRO A 347 2.70 23.02 -1.47
C PRO A 347 2.48 22.31 -0.13
N THR A 348 2.85 21.04 -0.10
CA THR A 348 2.77 20.14 1.06
C THR A 348 4.14 20.00 1.70
N ALA A 349 4.18 19.74 3.02
CA ALA A 349 5.43 19.64 3.77
C ALA A 349 5.26 18.75 5.02
N VAL A 350 6.38 18.17 5.48
CA VAL A 350 6.46 17.60 6.83
C VAL A 350 6.67 18.74 7.82
N ARG A 351 5.61 19.08 8.55
CA ARG A 351 5.54 20.19 9.50
C ARG A 351 5.95 19.75 10.90
N THR A 352 5.52 18.55 11.31
CA THR A 352 5.85 17.95 12.61
C THR A 352 6.27 16.51 12.44
N GLY A 353 7.14 16.05 13.34
CA GLY A 353 7.54 14.65 13.44
C GLY A 353 6.39 13.76 13.93
N PRO A 354 6.65 12.45 14.09
CA PRO A 354 5.65 11.50 14.58
C PRO A 354 5.01 11.90 15.91
N ALA A 355 3.67 11.93 15.94
CA ALA A 355 2.92 12.20 17.17
C ALA A 355 3.12 11.06 18.19
N ARG A 356 3.42 11.42 19.44
CA ARG A 356 3.48 10.48 20.56
C ARG A 356 2.09 10.32 21.19
N PRO A 357 1.69 9.11 21.60
CA PRO A 357 0.39 8.89 22.25
C PRO A 357 0.09 9.90 23.37
N GLY A 358 -1.00 10.64 23.24
CA GLY A 358 -1.52 11.59 24.23
C GLY A 358 -0.78 12.93 24.34
N ALA A 359 0.32 13.13 23.60
CA ALA A 359 1.18 14.30 23.75
C ALA A 359 0.45 15.63 23.48
N ASP A 360 -0.59 15.61 22.65
CA ASP A 360 -1.28 16.82 22.19
C ASP A 360 -2.65 17.03 22.85
N THR A 361 -3.00 16.22 23.86
CA THR A 361 -4.35 16.20 24.48
C THR A 361 -4.83 17.58 24.91
N ARG A 362 -3.97 18.40 25.53
CA ARG A 362 -4.32 19.76 25.96
C ARG A 362 -4.56 20.72 24.80
N GLU A 363 -3.75 20.61 23.74
CA GLU A 363 -3.86 21.47 22.57
C GLU A 363 -5.10 21.11 21.75
N VAL A 364 -5.35 19.81 21.56
CA VAL A 364 -6.56 19.32 20.87
C VAL A 364 -7.81 19.75 21.63
N ALA A 365 -7.88 19.55 22.95
CA ALA A 365 -9.02 19.96 23.77
C ALA A 365 -9.38 21.44 23.59
N ARG A 366 -8.36 22.31 23.49
CA ARG A 366 -8.54 23.75 23.25
C ARG A 366 -8.93 24.06 21.81
N ASP A 367 -8.18 23.54 20.83
CA ASP A 367 -8.32 23.93 19.42
C ASP A 367 -9.59 23.35 18.77
N TRP A 368 -10.04 22.19 19.24
CA TRP A 368 -11.27 21.53 18.80
C TRP A 368 -12.48 21.87 19.66
N ASP A 369 -12.30 22.63 20.74
CA ASP A 369 -13.36 22.98 21.71
C ASP A 369 -14.04 21.71 22.28
N VAL A 370 -13.21 20.79 22.78
CA VAL A 370 -13.61 19.52 23.41
C VAL A 370 -12.93 19.39 24.79
N PRO A 371 -13.38 20.17 25.80
CA PRO A 371 -12.75 20.18 27.12
C PRO A 371 -12.85 18.83 27.86
N GLY A 372 -13.80 17.97 27.48
CA GLY A 372 -13.97 16.63 28.05
C GLY A 372 -12.74 15.72 27.89
N LEU A 373 -11.85 16.01 26.92
CA LEU A 373 -10.58 15.30 26.75
C LEU A 373 -9.62 15.49 27.95
N LEU A 374 -9.79 16.53 28.75
CA LEU A 374 -8.92 16.82 29.90
C LEU A 374 -9.29 16.05 31.16
N ALA A 375 -10.41 15.32 31.17
CA ALA A 375 -10.92 14.66 32.37
C ALA A 375 -9.93 13.64 32.96
N ASP A 376 -9.19 12.90 32.11
CA ASP A 376 -8.22 11.90 32.59
C ASP A 376 -6.91 12.52 33.09
N LEU A 377 -6.52 13.67 32.52
CA LEU A 377 -5.33 14.41 32.96
C LEU A 377 -5.52 15.04 34.34
N ALA A 378 -6.77 15.33 34.73
CA ALA A 378 -7.08 15.83 36.06
C ALA A 378 -6.90 14.75 37.15
N THR A 379 -7.07 13.47 36.78
CA THR A 379 -6.91 12.33 37.69
C THR A 379 -5.44 11.91 37.91
N GLU A 380 -4.54 12.14 36.95
CA GLU A 380 -3.09 11.84 37.11
C GLU A 380 -2.33 12.89 37.96
N GLY A 381 -2.93 14.06 38.21
CA GLY A 381 -2.35 15.11 39.05
C GLY A 381 -2.47 14.88 40.58
N ALA A 382 -3.08 13.77 41.01
CA ALA A 382 -3.14 13.40 42.42
C ALA A 382 -1.88 12.60 42.80
N GLU A 383 -1.00 13.21 43.62
CA GLU A 383 0.20 12.55 44.17
C GLU A 383 -0.16 11.16 44.73
N PRO A 384 0.58 10.10 44.36
CA PRO A 384 0.38 8.80 44.97
C PRO A 384 0.79 8.85 46.45
N PRO A 385 0.06 8.17 47.36
CA PRO A 385 0.42 8.15 48.76
C PRO A 385 1.78 7.48 48.95
N VAL A 386 2.68 8.17 49.64
CA VAL A 386 4.00 7.70 50.04
C VAL A 386 3.88 6.33 50.70
N ARG A 387 4.37 5.28 50.06
CA ARG A 387 4.59 3.97 50.67
C ARG A 387 6.03 3.86 51.15
N SER A 388 6.20 3.64 52.45
CA SER A 388 7.48 3.36 53.10
C SER A 388 8.16 2.10 52.54
N PRO A 389 9.51 2.01 52.54
CA PRO A 389 10.23 0.99 51.81
C PRO A 389 10.21 -0.36 52.55
N GLY A 390 9.68 -1.38 51.90
CA GLY A 390 9.80 -2.78 52.28
C GLY A 390 10.77 -3.50 51.33
N THR A 391 11.78 -4.14 51.90
CA THR A 391 12.84 -4.91 51.25
C THR A 391 12.33 -6.15 50.50
N ALA A 392 12.70 -6.32 49.23
CA ALA A 392 12.79 -7.63 48.58
C ALA A 392 13.73 -7.58 47.36
N GLY A 393 14.61 -8.58 47.27
CA GLY A 393 15.76 -8.65 46.36
C GLY A 393 15.43 -8.80 44.88
N ALA A 394 16.40 -8.39 44.06
CA ALA A 394 16.36 -8.44 42.61
C ALA A 394 17.06 -9.70 42.09
N GLU A 395 16.36 -10.47 41.25
CA GLU A 395 16.96 -11.34 40.23
C GLU A 395 16.41 -10.94 38.85
N PRO A 396 17.24 -10.90 37.79
CA PRO A 396 16.81 -10.48 36.46
C PRO A 396 16.23 -11.66 35.65
N PRO A 397 15.20 -11.45 34.80
CA PRO A 397 14.70 -12.51 33.93
C PRO A 397 15.61 -12.73 32.72
N ALA A 398 15.86 -14.01 32.43
CA ALA A 398 16.69 -14.53 31.36
C ALA A 398 16.04 -14.40 29.97
N GLY A 399 16.89 -14.18 28.97
CA GLY A 399 16.53 -13.89 27.58
C GLY A 399 15.90 -15.05 26.79
N LEU A 400 15.11 -14.64 25.80
CA LEU A 400 14.44 -15.47 24.81
C LEU A 400 15.48 -16.04 23.81
N ARG A 401 15.73 -17.35 23.83
CA ARG A 401 16.51 -18.04 22.78
C ARG A 401 15.58 -18.49 21.65
N ALA A 402 15.88 -18.02 20.44
CA ALA A 402 15.41 -18.57 19.18
C ALA A 402 15.86 -20.03 19.02
N LYS A 403 15.00 -20.89 18.46
CA LYS A 403 15.38 -22.23 17.97
C LYS A 403 15.11 -22.30 16.47
N ALA A 404 16.18 -22.58 15.72
CA ALA A 404 16.15 -22.99 14.34
C ALA A 404 16.63 -24.45 14.21
N ALA A 405 16.03 -25.13 13.23
CA ALA A 405 16.49 -26.27 12.41
C ALA A 405 16.81 -27.64 13.06
N ALA A 406 16.13 -28.67 12.54
CA ALA A 406 16.71 -29.98 12.18
C ALA A 406 15.78 -30.75 11.19
N GLU A 407 16.32 -31.12 10.04
CA GLU A 407 15.88 -32.22 9.14
C GLU A 407 16.95 -33.34 9.20
N PRO A 408 16.81 -34.51 8.52
CA PRO A 408 15.64 -35.35 8.22
C PRO A 408 15.90 -36.84 8.59
N SER A 409 14.86 -37.69 8.59
CA SER A 409 15.06 -39.14 8.45
C SER A 409 13.87 -39.80 7.74
N GLY A 410 14.18 -40.55 6.67
CA GLY A 410 13.19 -41.24 5.85
C GLY A 410 12.63 -42.52 6.46
N ALA A 411 11.49 -42.94 5.92
CA ALA A 411 11.08 -44.33 5.85
C ALA A 411 10.06 -44.51 4.72
N THR A 412 10.28 -45.60 3.99
CA THR A 412 9.56 -46.16 2.85
C THR A 412 8.15 -46.66 3.20
N ALA A 413 7.20 -46.56 2.27
CA ALA A 413 6.13 -47.54 2.08
C ALA A 413 5.54 -47.45 0.66
N GLU A 414 5.62 -48.56 -0.06
CA GLU A 414 4.92 -48.86 -1.32
C GLU A 414 3.42 -49.05 -1.09
N SER A 415 2.59 -48.66 -2.04
CA SER A 415 1.37 -49.40 -2.44
C SER A 415 0.70 -48.78 -3.67
N SER A 416 0.95 -49.43 -4.81
CA SER A 416 0.05 -49.80 -5.91
C SER A 416 -1.37 -49.21 -5.96
N ALA A 417 -1.73 -48.56 -7.07
CA ALA A 417 -2.74 -49.01 -8.05
C ALA A 417 -2.96 -47.95 -9.16
N GLU A 418 -3.02 -48.44 -10.40
CA GLU A 418 -3.05 -47.76 -11.70
C GLU A 418 -4.50 -47.41 -12.19
N PRO A 419 -4.70 -46.81 -13.39
CA PRO A 419 -5.64 -45.71 -13.62
C PRO A 419 -6.91 -46.09 -14.39
N LEU A 420 -7.85 -45.15 -14.50
CA LEU A 420 -8.98 -45.21 -15.43
C LEU A 420 -9.17 -43.86 -16.13
N ALA A 421 -9.09 -43.89 -17.45
CA ALA A 421 -9.62 -42.91 -18.40
C ALA A 421 -10.25 -43.72 -19.56
N PRO A 422 -10.88 -43.08 -20.56
CA PRO A 422 -12.02 -42.17 -20.52
C PRO A 422 -13.20 -42.75 -21.36
N THR A 423 -14.37 -42.10 -21.35
CA THR A 423 -15.43 -42.35 -22.34
C THR A 423 -15.88 -41.03 -22.95
N GLY A 424 -15.78 -40.92 -24.27
CA GLY A 424 -16.24 -39.78 -25.07
C GLY A 424 -17.65 -39.97 -25.65
N GLU A 425 -18.12 -38.89 -26.31
CA GLU A 425 -18.81 -38.82 -27.62
C GLU A 425 -19.67 -37.54 -27.72
N ASP A 426 -19.22 -36.55 -28.52
CA ASP A 426 -19.83 -36.04 -29.78
C ASP A 426 -21.37 -35.85 -29.86
N LEU A 427 -22.03 -34.78 -30.35
CA LEU A 427 -21.85 -33.74 -31.41
C LEU A 427 -23.04 -32.71 -31.29
N PRO A 428 -23.42 -31.85 -32.28
CA PRO A 428 -22.85 -30.55 -32.67
C PRO A 428 -23.88 -29.37 -32.60
N GLY A 429 -23.45 -28.10 -32.72
CA GLY A 429 -24.37 -26.96 -32.76
C GLY A 429 -23.81 -25.67 -33.37
N THR A 430 -24.23 -25.39 -34.59
CA THR A 430 -23.93 -24.25 -35.48
C THR A 430 -24.20 -22.85 -34.90
N ALA A 431 -23.27 -21.91 -35.18
CA ALA A 431 -23.42 -20.47 -34.92
C ALA A 431 -24.08 -19.71 -36.10
N PRO A 432 -24.78 -18.58 -35.85
CA PRO A 432 -25.09 -17.61 -36.89
C PRO A 432 -24.25 -16.32 -36.80
N LYS A 433 -23.83 -15.84 -37.99
CA LYS A 433 -23.19 -14.53 -38.25
C LYS A 433 -24.16 -13.36 -38.05
N ALA A 434 -23.63 -12.23 -37.59
CA ALA A 434 -24.23 -10.89 -37.74
C ALA A 434 -23.13 -9.83 -38.04
N PRO A 435 -23.48 -8.68 -38.65
CA PRO A 435 -22.61 -7.96 -39.58
C PRO A 435 -21.81 -6.78 -38.98
N ALA A 436 -20.84 -6.35 -39.79
CA ALA A 436 -19.87 -5.29 -39.53
C ALA A 436 -20.49 -3.91 -39.27
N THR A 437 -19.93 -3.20 -38.29
CA THR A 437 -20.00 -1.74 -38.16
C THR A 437 -18.59 -1.20 -37.92
N THR A 438 -18.22 -0.16 -38.67
CA THR A 438 -16.94 0.54 -38.59
C THR A 438 -17.00 1.60 -37.48
N PRO A 439 -15.90 1.86 -36.76
CA PRO A 439 -15.65 3.22 -36.28
C PRO A 439 -14.26 3.74 -36.66
N VAL A 440 -14.27 5.00 -37.11
CA VAL A 440 -13.12 5.90 -37.20
C VAL A 440 -12.85 6.45 -35.79
N GLY A 441 -11.60 6.42 -35.34
CA GLY A 441 -11.19 7.04 -34.08
C GLY A 441 -9.80 6.59 -33.65
N THR A 442 -8.81 7.46 -33.82
CA THR A 442 -7.39 7.25 -33.57
C THR A 442 -7.10 7.03 -32.08
N THR A 443 -6.92 5.79 -31.66
CA THR A 443 -6.31 5.40 -30.38
C THR A 443 -4.91 4.85 -30.65
N ALA A 444 -3.94 5.24 -29.82
CA ALA A 444 -2.60 4.68 -29.84
C ALA A 444 -2.68 3.16 -29.64
N LYS A 445 -2.46 2.40 -30.71
CA LYS A 445 -2.37 0.94 -30.66
C LYS A 445 -1.04 0.57 -30.01
N PHE A 446 -1.09 0.01 -28.82
CA PHE A 446 -0.03 -0.91 -28.40
C PHE A 446 -0.03 -2.08 -29.40
N PRO A 447 1.12 -2.49 -29.95
CA PRO A 447 1.18 -3.66 -30.80
C PRO A 447 0.91 -4.88 -29.92
N VAL A 448 -0.34 -5.34 -29.92
CA VAL A 448 -0.68 -6.70 -29.47
C VAL A 448 -0.06 -7.60 -30.53
N GLY A 449 1.16 -8.08 -30.27
CA GLY A 449 1.71 -9.20 -31.03
C GLY A 449 0.79 -10.40 -30.84
N ASP A 450 0.55 -11.16 -31.90
CA ASP A 450 -0.15 -12.44 -31.83
C ASP A 450 0.61 -13.37 -30.88
N PHE A 451 0.19 -13.43 -29.61
CA PHE A 451 0.61 -14.46 -28.68
C PHE A 451 -0.15 -15.73 -29.04
N PRO A 452 0.51 -16.86 -29.35
CA PRO A 452 -0.20 -18.08 -29.66
C PRO A 452 -0.90 -18.61 -28.39
N HIS A 453 -2.21 -18.85 -28.51
CA HIS A 453 -2.94 -19.74 -27.61
C HIS A 453 -2.29 -21.13 -27.66
N GLN A 454 -1.66 -21.57 -26.57
CA GLN A 454 -1.42 -23.00 -26.38
C GLN A 454 -2.73 -23.60 -25.86
N GLY A 455 -3.35 -24.43 -26.70
CA GLY A 455 -4.35 -25.40 -26.27
C GLY A 455 -3.66 -26.58 -25.60
N ASP A 456 -4.25 -26.98 -24.47
CA ASP A 456 -4.03 -28.14 -23.59
C ASP A 456 -2.63 -28.40 -22.99
#